data_AF-A0A9D3YYJ6-F1
#
_entry.id   AF-A0A9D3YYJ6-F1
#
_cell.length_a   1.000
_cell.length_b   1.000
_cell.length_c   1.000
_cell.angle_alpha   90.00
_cell.angle_beta   90.00
_cell.angle_gamma   90.00
#
_symmetry.space_group_name_H-M   'P 1'
#
loop_
_entity.id
_entity.type
_entity.pdbx_description
1 polymer ?
#
loop_
_entity_poly.entity_id
_entity_poly.type
_entity_poly.pdbx_seq_one_letter_code
_entity_poly.pdbx_strand_id
1 'polypeptide(L)'
;MILTETCMHAAKCEKAKELVTGGIAPIDLVSEVNSYGLASIVLAKCLGCNQAFKFDTSPRLKSGNFDVNIRAVWGTLVTGNGLSHLNELLDVLDSPGLSRRSFLDIKLKINDWWNKYLQADLDRAIG
;
A
#
# COMPACT_ATOMS: atom_id res chain seq x y z
N MET A 1 4.28 5.47 8.75
CA MET A 1 4.30 6.91 9.09
C MET A 1 2.93 7.54 8.75
N ILE A 2 1.84 6.97 9.28
CA ILE A 2 0.44 7.29 8.93
C ILE A 2 -0.28 7.95 10.12
N LEU A 3 0.13 7.63 11.35
CA LEU A 3 -0.44 8.16 12.59
C LEU A 3 -0.02 9.61 12.89
N THR A 4 1.07 10.10 12.31
CA THR A 4 1.65 11.38 12.72
C THR A 4 0.76 12.57 12.37
N GLU A 5 0.17 12.65 11.19
CA GLU A 5 -0.60 13.84 10.80
C GLU A 5 -1.95 13.94 11.51
N THR A 6 -2.67 12.83 11.65
CA THR A 6 -3.95 12.79 12.36
C THR A 6 -3.79 13.02 13.85
N CYS A 7 -2.80 12.39 14.49
CA CYS A 7 -2.51 12.61 15.90
C CYS A 7 -2.05 14.06 16.14
N MET A 8 -1.19 14.61 15.28
CA MET A 8 -0.75 16.00 15.39
C MET A 8 -1.89 16.99 15.19
N HIS A 9 -2.82 16.70 14.27
CA HIS A 9 -4.02 17.51 14.10
C HIS A 9 -4.92 17.42 15.34
N ALA A 10 -5.26 16.21 15.80
CA ALA A 10 -6.13 16.01 16.95
C ALA A 10 -5.59 16.70 18.21
N ALA A 11 -4.28 16.69 18.42
CA ALA A 11 -3.62 17.37 19.54
C ALA A 11 -3.73 18.91 19.48
N LYS A 12 -3.89 19.49 18.28
CA LYS A 12 -3.98 20.94 18.06
C LYS A 12 -5.41 21.45 17.89
N CYS A 13 -6.37 20.57 17.59
CA CYS A 13 -7.75 20.95 17.36
C CYS A 13 -8.50 21.10 18.69
N GLU A 14 -8.91 22.32 19.05
CA GLU A 14 -9.63 22.57 20.31
C GLU A 14 -10.94 21.78 20.41
N LYS A 15 -11.72 21.72 19.33
CA LYS A 15 -12.95 20.92 19.26
C LYS A 15 -12.69 19.42 19.38
N ALA A 16 -11.52 18.93 18.94
CA ALA A 16 -11.13 17.55 19.14
C ALA A 16 -10.81 17.26 20.62
N LYS A 17 -10.18 18.22 21.32
CA LYS A 17 -9.90 18.09 22.76
C LYS A 17 -11.18 18.02 23.58
N GLU A 18 -12.18 18.84 23.24
CA GLU A 18 -13.51 18.78 23.87
C GLU A 18 -14.14 17.37 23.73
N LEU A 19 -14.08 16.78 22.54
CA LEU A 19 -14.57 15.41 22.32
C LEU A 19 -13.84 14.39 23.20
N VAL A 20 -12.51 14.49 23.30
CA VAL A 20 -11.70 13.60 24.13
C VAL A 20 -12.06 13.73 25.61
N THR A 21 -12.31 14.94 26.10
CA THR A 21 -12.76 15.13 27.50
C THR A 21 -14.12 14.48 27.77
N GLY A 22 -14.97 14.35 26.75
CA GLY A 22 -16.22 13.60 26.80
C GLY A 22 -16.09 12.10 26.55
N GLY A 23 -14.86 11.56 26.42
CA GLY A 23 -14.62 10.14 26.13
C GLY A 23 -14.89 9.73 24.68
N ILE A 24 -15.03 10.68 23.76
CA ILE A 24 -15.29 10.43 22.34
C ILE A 24 -13.98 10.48 21.57
N ALA A 25 -13.73 9.47 20.73
CA ALA A 25 -12.58 9.46 19.84
C ALA A 25 -12.68 10.63 18.83
N PRO A 26 -11.68 11.52 18.73
CA PRO A 26 -11.79 12.72 17.91
C PRO A 26 -11.57 12.46 16.42
N ILE A 27 -10.99 11.32 16.07
CA ILE A 27 -10.73 10.89 14.70
C ILE A 27 -11.61 9.69 14.42
N ASP A 28 -12.36 9.76 13.33
CA ASP A 28 -13.20 8.69 12.82
C ASP A 28 -12.66 8.18 11.48
N LEU A 29 -12.73 6.87 11.27
CA LEU A 29 -12.38 6.24 9.99
C LEU A 29 -13.64 6.20 9.14
N VAL A 30 -13.70 7.05 8.13
CA VAL A 30 -14.91 7.28 7.32
C VAL A 30 -15.11 6.17 6.30
N SER A 31 -14.04 5.81 5.59
CA SER A 31 -14.11 4.78 4.56
C SER A 31 -12.74 4.32 4.12
N GLU A 32 -12.72 3.19 3.45
CA GLU A 32 -11.58 2.68 2.72
C GLU A 32 -11.96 2.56 1.23
N VAL A 33 -11.12 3.10 0.36
CA VAL A 33 -11.26 2.98 -1.09
C VAL A 33 -10.31 1.88 -1.57
N ASN A 34 -10.85 0.68 -1.74
CA ASN A 34 -10.16 -0.50 -2.26
C ASN A 34 -10.18 -0.51 -3.79
N SER A 35 -9.12 0.00 -4.41
CA SER A 35 -9.05 0.05 -5.89
C SER A 35 -7.67 -0.26 -6.49
N TYR A 36 -6.68 -0.65 -5.68
CA TYR A 36 -5.31 -0.82 -6.15
C TYR A 36 -4.67 -2.16 -5.76
N GLY A 37 -5.42 -3.26 -5.82
CA GLY A 37 -4.92 -4.58 -5.45
C GLY A 37 -4.82 -4.72 -3.94
N LEU A 38 -3.62 -5.02 -3.44
CA LEU A 38 -3.33 -5.15 -2.00
C LEU A 38 -3.17 -3.81 -1.27
N ALA A 39 -3.43 -2.70 -1.97
CA ALA A 39 -3.32 -1.37 -1.43
C ALA A 39 -4.63 -0.60 -1.63
N SER A 40 -4.86 0.32 -0.72
CA SER A 40 -6.08 1.08 -0.58
C SER A 40 -5.79 2.49 -0.07
N ILE A 41 -6.79 3.35 -0.18
CA ILE A 41 -6.75 4.69 0.41
C ILE A 41 -7.74 4.72 1.57
N VAL A 42 -7.25 4.94 2.78
CA VAL A 42 -8.06 5.13 3.98
C VAL A 42 -8.38 6.60 4.15
N LEU A 43 -9.66 6.90 4.34
CA LEU A 43 -10.18 8.24 4.64
C LEU A 43 -10.50 8.34 6.14
N ALA A 44 -9.82 9.25 6.82
CA ALA A 44 -10.12 9.59 8.20
C ALA A 44 -10.66 11.03 8.29
N LYS A 45 -11.39 11.33 9.36
CA LYS A 45 -11.96 12.66 9.58
C LYS A 45 -11.89 13.04 11.05
N CYS A 46 -11.50 14.28 11.31
CA CYS A 46 -11.65 14.88 12.63
C CYS A 46 -13.10 15.26 12.88
N LEU A 47 -13.72 14.70 13.91
CA LEU A 47 -15.11 14.99 14.28
C LEU A 47 -15.27 16.41 14.85
N GLY A 48 -14.21 17.00 15.41
CA GLY A 48 -14.25 18.34 15.97
C GLY A 48 -14.35 19.43 14.89
N CYS A 49 -13.50 19.38 13.87
CA CYS A 49 -13.42 20.42 12.84
C CYS A 49 -13.84 19.96 11.43
N ASN A 50 -14.24 18.69 11.27
CA ASN A 50 -14.56 18.05 10.00
C ASN A 50 -13.41 17.95 8.99
N GLN A 51 -12.16 18.22 9.39
CA GLN A 51 -11.01 18.06 8.50
C GLN A 51 -10.82 16.59 8.12
N ALA A 52 -10.73 16.33 6.81
CA ALA A 52 -10.51 14.99 6.27
C ALA A 52 -9.02 14.76 5.97
N PHE A 53 -8.62 13.50 6.05
CA PHE A 53 -7.27 13.06 5.77
C PHE A 53 -7.32 11.79 4.91
N LYS A 54 -6.34 11.63 4.03
CA LYS A 54 -6.22 10.47 3.14
C LYS A 54 -4.86 9.81 3.35
N PHE A 55 -4.86 8.50 3.47
CA PHE A 55 -3.63 7.73 3.64
C PHE A 55 -3.62 6.54 2.72
N ASP A 56 -2.50 6.35 2.04
CA ASP A 56 -2.24 5.11 1.35
C ASP A 56 -1.84 4.04 2.38
N THR A 57 -2.41 2.84 2.30
CA THR A 57 -2.04 1.71 3.19
C THR A 57 -0.67 1.12 2.87
N SER A 58 -0.13 1.44 1.70
CA SER A 58 1.23 1.13 1.28
C SER A 58 1.86 2.35 0.59
N PRO A 59 3.18 2.56 0.66
CA PRO A 59 3.83 3.61 -0.12
C PRO A 59 3.63 3.40 -1.63
N ARG A 60 3.41 4.48 -2.36
CA ARG A 60 3.42 4.50 -3.83
C ARG A 60 4.84 4.74 -4.33
N LEU A 61 5.34 3.83 -5.16
CA LEU A 61 6.68 3.92 -5.74
C LEU A 61 6.69 4.85 -6.96
N LYS A 62 7.89 5.31 -7.35
CA LYS A 62 8.10 6.13 -8.57
C LYS A 62 7.56 5.45 -9.84
N SER A 63 7.46 4.12 -9.83
CA SER A 63 6.90 3.31 -10.91
C SER A 63 5.37 3.38 -11.02
N GLY A 64 4.71 4.15 -10.14
CA GLY A 64 3.26 4.30 -10.06
C GLY A 64 2.53 3.11 -9.41
N ASN A 65 3.25 2.08 -8.96
CA ASN A 65 2.68 0.94 -8.26
C ASN A 65 2.86 1.08 -6.75
N PHE A 66 1.98 0.45 -5.98
CA PHE A 66 2.16 0.30 -4.55
C PHE A 66 3.26 -0.71 -4.25
N ASP A 67 4.11 -0.38 -3.28
CA ASP A 67 5.23 -1.21 -2.83
C ASP A 67 4.77 -2.64 -2.47
N VAL A 68 3.66 -2.77 -1.74
CA VAL A 68 3.07 -4.07 -1.37
C VAL A 68 2.74 -4.93 -2.59
N ASN A 69 2.20 -4.35 -3.66
CA ASN A 69 1.88 -5.10 -4.88
C ASN A 69 3.15 -5.61 -5.57
N ILE A 70 4.20 -4.78 -5.63
CA ILE A 70 5.48 -5.20 -6.23
C ILE A 70 6.09 -6.35 -5.42
N ARG A 71 6.10 -6.24 -4.09
CA ARG A 71 6.63 -7.28 -3.22
C ARG A 71 5.85 -8.59 -3.33
N ALA A 72 4.52 -8.52 -3.40
CA ALA A 72 3.68 -9.71 -3.58
C ALA A 72 3.97 -10.42 -4.90
N VAL A 73 4.04 -9.67 -6.01
CA VAL A 73 4.37 -10.24 -7.33
C VAL A 73 5.79 -10.79 -7.35
N TRP A 74 6.76 -10.05 -6.80
CA TRP A 74 8.15 -10.53 -6.68
C TRP A 74 8.24 -11.84 -5.90
N GLY A 75 7.65 -11.89 -4.70
CA GLY A 75 7.62 -13.09 -3.85
C GLY A 75 7.00 -14.28 -4.56
N THR A 76 5.93 -14.04 -5.33
CA THR A 76 5.30 -15.05 -6.17
C THR A 76 6.25 -15.57 -7.26
N LEU A 77 6.96 -14.69 -7.96
CA LEU A 77 7.87 -15.08 -9.03
C LEU A 77 9.08 -15.86 -8.52
N VAL A 78 9.71 -15.43 -7.42
CA VAL A 78 10.89 -16.10 -6.87
C VAL A 78 10.58 -17.48 -6.27
N THR A 79 9.32 -17.74 -5.92
CA THR A 79 8.85 -19.06 -5.47
C THR A 79 8.38 -19.95 -6.62
N GLY A 80 8.54 -19.52 -7.88
CA GLY A 80 8.12 -20.28 -9.06
C GLY A 80 6.61 -20.25 -9.33
N ASN A 81 5.88 -19.38 -8.64
CA ASN A 81 4.43 -19.28 -8.72
C ASN A 81 3.96 -18.24 -9.75
N GLY A 82 2.64 -18.27 -10.00
CA GLY A 82 1.95 -17.35 -10.89
C GLY A 82 0.77 -16.67 -10.19
N LEU A 83 0.02 -15.89 -10.96
CA LEU A 83 -1.12 -15.13 -10.46
C LEU A 83 -2.18 -15.98 -9.74
N SER A 84 -2.48 -17.18 -10.25
CA SER A 84 -3.48 -18.06 -9.64
C SER A 84 -3.12 -18.39 -8.19
N HIS A 85 -1.91 -18.90 -7.96
CA HIS A 85 -1.41 -19.23 -6.63
C HIS A 85 -1.32 -18.00 -5.71
N LEU A 86 -0.95 -16.83 -6.26
CA LEU A 86 -0.97 -15.59 -5.48
C LEU A 86 -2.38 -15.25 -5.01
N ASN A 87 -3.37 -15.27 -5.91
CA ASN A 87 -4.74 -14.94 -5.52
C ASN A 87 -5.34 -16.02 -4.61
N GLU A 88 -5.05 -17.30 -4.81
CA GLU A 88 -5.45 -18.37 -3.88
C GLU A 88 -4.91 -18.13 -2.46
N LEU A 89 -3.64 -17.74 -2.34
CA LEU A 89 -3.05 -17.39 -1.05
C LEU A 89 -3.74 -16.17 -0.43
N LEU A 90 -4.03 -15.14 -1.22
CA LEU A 90 -4.69 -13.92 -0.74
C LEU A 90 -6.14 -14.18 -0.33
N ASP A 91 -6.84 -15.06 -1.04
CA ASP A 91 -8.19 -15.48 -0.70
C ASP A 91 -8.23 -16.22 0.66
N VAL A 92 -7.22 -17.06 0.96
CA VAL A 92 -7.08 -17.71 2.29
C VAL A 92 -6.86 -16.67 3.41
N LEU A 93 -6.25 -15.53 3.09
CA LEU A 93 -6.00 -14.44 4.04
C LEU A 93 -7.15 -13.44 4.13
N ASP A 94 -8.27 -13.68 3.43
CA ASP A 94 -9.38 -12.71 3.28
C ASP A 94 -8.88 -11.34 2.78
N SER A 95 -7.90 -11.37 1.87
CA SER A 95 -7.23 -10.19 1.33
C SER A 95 -7.61 -9.98 -0.14
N PRO A 96 -7.74 -8.73 -0.61
CA PRO A 96 -7.99 -8.45 -2.02
C PRO A 96 -6.90 -9.03 -2.93
N GLY A 97 -7.32 -9.70 -4.00
CA GLY A 97 -6.43 -10.22 -5.03
C GLY A 97 -5.85 -9.14 -5.96
N LEU A 98 -4.88 -9.54 -6.79
CA LEU A 98 -4.40 -8.73 -7.90
C LEU A 98 -5.16 -9.05 -9.20
N SER A 99 -5.41 -8.02 -9.99
CA SER A 99 -5.91 -8.21 -11.35
C SER A 99 -4.82 -8.79 -12.25
N ARG A 100 -5.22 -9.54 -13.29
CA ARG A 100 -4.28 -10.07 -14.29
C ARG A 100 -3.43 -8.97 -14.93
N ARG A 101 -4.04 -7.83 -15.23
CA ARG A 101 -3.34 -6.68 -15.81
C ARG A 101 -2.26 -6.15 -14.87
N SER A 102 -2.62 -5.86 -13.62
CA SER A 102 -1.69 -5.35 -12.60
C SER A 102 -0.52 -6.32 -12.38
N PHE A 103 -0.82 -7.63 -12.30
CA PHE A 103 0.21 -8.64 -12.14
C PHE A 103 1.18 -8.67 -13.32
N LEU A 104 0.68 -8.67 -14.56
CA LEU A 104 1.52 -8.68 -15.75
C LEU A 104 2.37 -7.41 -15.87
N ASP A 105 1.77 -6.25 -15.62
CA ASP A 105 2.47 -4.96 -15.67
C ASP A 105 3.63 -4.91 -14.66
N ILE A 106 3.42 -5.46 -13.44
CA ILE A 106 4.47 -5.54 -12.42
C ILE A 106 5.51 -6.61 -12.78
N LYS A 107 5.09 -7.78 -13.26
CA LYS A 107 5.98 -8.87 -13.68
C LYS A 107 6.97 -8.40 -14.76
N LEU A 108 6.49 -7.65 -15.76
CA LEU A 108 7.35 -7.12 -16.82
C LEU A 108 8.39 -6.16 -16.26
N LYS A 109 8.00 -5.24 -15.37
CA LYS A 109 8.95 -4.32 -14.71
C LYS A 109 10.02 -5.06 -13.91
N ILE A 110 9.61 -6.08 -13.16
CA ILE A 110 10.52 -6.94 -12.40
C ILE A 110 11.51 -7.63 -13.33
N ASN A 111 11.04 -8.18 -14.44
CA ASN A 111 11.89 -8.83 -15.43
C ASN A 111 12.91 -7.86 -16.05
N ASP A 112 12.48 -6.64 -16.38
CA ASP A 112 13.38 -5.60 -16.90
C ASP A 112 14.47 -5.24 -15.89
N TRP A 113 14.11 -5.10 -14.62
CA TRP A 113 15.09 -4.86 -13.54
C TRP A 113 16.06 -6.02 -13.42
N TRP A 114 15.56 -7.25 -13.38
CA TRP A 114 16.39 -8.44 -13.27
C TRP A 114 17.40 -8.54 -14.40
N ASN A 115 16.96 -8.39 -15.66
CA ASN A 115 17.82 -8.46 -16.83
C ASN A 115 18.88 -7.36 -16.82
N LYS A 116 18.55 -6.15 -16.35
CA LYS A 116 19.51 -5.07 -16.20
C LYS A 116 20.62 -5.41 -15.19
N TYR A 117 20.27 -5.98 -14.04
CA TYR A 117 21.26 -6.39 -13.04
C TYR A 117 22.09 -7.58 -13.53
N LEU A 118 21.45 -8.57 -14.15
CA LEU A 118 22.13 -9.72 -14.74
C LEU A 118 23.19 -9.29 -15.76
N GLN A 119 22.85 -8.37 -16.66
CA GLN A 119 23.81 -7.86 -17.63
C GLN A 119 24.99 -7.16 -16.94
N ALA A 120 24.73 -6.31 -15.95
CA ALA A 120 25.79 -5.62 -15.22
C ALA A 120 26.73 -6.59 -14.49
N ASP A 121 26.22 -7.70 -13.98
CA ASP A 121 27.04 -8.73 -13.33
C ASP A 121 27.84 -9.56 -14.35
N LEU A 122 27.26 -9.86 -15.53
CA LEU A 122 27.98 -10.49 -16.63
C LEU A 122 29.15 -9.62 -17.13
N ASP A 123 28.91 -8.32 -17.28
CA ASP A 123 29.94 -7.36 -17.72
C ASP A 123 31.11 -7.29 -16.71
N ARG A 124 30.82 -7.36 -15.41
CA ARG A 124 31.83 -7.42 -14.33
C ARG A 124 32.59 -8.73 -14.25
N ALA A 125 32.01 -9.83 -14.71
CA ALA A 125 32.64 -11.14 -14.67
C ALA A 125 33.63 -11.35 -15.83
N ILE A 126 33.47 -10.60 -16.92
CA ILE A 126 34.28 -10.69 -18.14
C ILE A 126 35.39 -9.62 -18.18
N GLY A 127 35.18 -8.46 -17.54
CA GLY A 127 36.18 -7.38 -17.42
C GLY A 127 37.07 -7.52 -16.19
#